data_AF-A0A836CBR7-F1
#
_entry.id   AF-A0A836CBR7-F1
#
_cell.length_a   1.000
_cell.length_b   1.000
_cell.length_c   1.000
_cell.angle_alpha   90.00
_cell.angle_beta   90.00
_cell.angle_gamma   90.00
#
_symmetry.space_group_name_H-M   'P 1'
#
loop_
_entity.id
_entity.type
_entity.pdbx_description
1 polymer ?
#
loop_
_entity_poly.entity_id
_entity_poly.type
_entity_poly.pdbx_seq_one_letter_code
_entity_poly.pdbx_strand_id
1 'polypeptide(L)' 'DWLDVDVIDTTWLENNIHSMRHSFYNLNSTIVDDLRDLLVHKRRAEMRPQVTHKFNNVYTYMVSQPLVC' A
#
# COMPACT_ATOMS: atom_id res chain seq x y z
N ASP A 1 -1.93 -25.77 7.91
CA ASP A 1 -2.72 -24.83 7.10
C ASP A 1 -2.13 -23.45 7.18
N TRP A 2 -1.76 -22.86 6.04
CA TRP A 2 -1.24 -21.49 5.95
C TRP A 2 -2.41 -20.56 5.59
N LEU A 3 -2.44 -19.35 6.15
CA LEU A 3 -3.51 -18.38 5.95
C LEU A 3 -3.40 -17.77 4.54
N ASP A 4 -4.39 -18.00 3.69
CA ASP A 4 -4.46 -17.50 2.32
C ASP A 4 -4.87 -16.01 2.26
N VAL A 5 -4.00 -15.14 2.78
CA VAL A 5 -4.22 -13.71 2.94
C VAL A 5 -3.02 -12.93 2.44
N ASP A 6 -3.28 -11.91 1.64
CA ASP A 6 -2.27 -10.93 1.24
C ASP A 6 -2.05 -9.90 2.37
N VAL A 7 -0.80 -9.59 2.69
CA VAL A 7 -0.42 -8.60 3.70
C VAL A 7 0.06 -7.33 2.99
N ILE A 8 -0.54 -6.19 3.32
CA ILE A 8 -0.09 -4.89 2.83
C ILE A 8 0.72 -4.18 3.93
N ASP A 9 2.03 -4.06 3.72
CA ASP A 9 2.96 -3.32 4.56
C ASP A 9 2.79 -1.81 4.31
N THR A 10 2.43 -1.08 5.35
CA THR A 10 2.22 0.38 5.32
C THR A 10 3.32 1.15 6.05
N THR A 11 4.44 0.50 6.40
CA THR A 11 5.53 1.10 7.20
C THR A 11 6.03 2.42 6.64
N TRP A 12 6.12 2.55 5.32
CA TRP A 12 6.67 3.72 4.64
C TRP A 12 5.61 4.68 4.08
N LEU A 13 4.34 4.44 4.42
CA LEU A 13 3.23 5.24 3.90
C LEU A 13 3.29 6.69 4.41
N GLU A 14 3.77 6.88 5.64
CA GLU A 14 3.87 8.19 6.32
C GLU A 14 4.93 9.11 5.71
N ASN A 15 5.97 8.58 5.07
CA ASN A 15 7.07 9.38 4.50
C ASN A 15 6.66 10.30 3.34
N ASN A 16 5.48 10.10 2.74
CA ASN A 16 4.98 10.93 1.63
C ASN A 16 4.10 12.10 2.09
N ILE A 17 3.91 12.26 3.41
CA ILE A 17 3.11 13.33 3.97
C ILE A 17 4.06 14.28 4.68
N HIS A 18 4.30 15.45 4.08
CA HIS A 18 5.10 16.51 4.69
C HIS A 18 4.61 16.78 6.12
N SER A 19 5.56 16.97 7.04
CA SER A 19 5.53 16.90 8.51
C SER A 19 4.49 17.74 9.29
N MET A 20 3.44 18.26 8.66
CA MET A 20 2.37 18.98 9.34
C MET A 20 1.03 18.74 8.67
N ARG A 21 0.23 17.81 9.22
CA ARG A 21 -1.20 18.04 9.51
C ARG A 21 -1.81 16.84 10.23
N HIS A 22 -2.30 17.11 11.43
CA HIS A 22 -3.22 16.27 12.18
C HIS A 22 -4.31 15.66 11.27
N SER A 23 -4.39 14.32 11.25
CA SER A 23 -5.57 13.51 10.89
C SER A 23 -6.25 13.72 9.53
N PHE A 24 -5.64 14.41 8.58
CA PHE A 24 -6.07 14.32 7.19
C PHE A 24 -5.15 13.33 6.50
N TYR A 25 -5.61 12.08 6.42
CA TYR A 25 -5.30 11.28 5.25
C TYR A 25 -5.69 12.18 4.06
N ASN A 26 -4.72 12.85 3.44
CA ASN A 26 -4.78 12.94 1.98
C ASN A 26 -4.78 11.48 1.59
N LEU A 27 -5.99 10.90 1.49
CA LEU A 27 -6.25 9.57 0.99
C LEU A 27 -5.54 9.56 -0.33
N ASN A 28 -4.31 9.06 -0.30
CA ASN A 28 -3.49 8.96 -1.48
C ASN A 28 -4.39 8.22 -2.46
N SER A 29 -4.66 8.81 -3.63
CA SER A 29 -5.59 8.21 -4.60
C SER A 29 -5.22 6.76 -4.87
N THR A 30 -3.93 6.43 -4.77
CA THR A 30 -3.37 5.08 -4.74
C THR A 30 -4.06 4.14 -3.73
N ILE A 31 -4.30 4.54 -2.48
CA ILE A 31 -4.98 3.69 -1.48
C ILE A 31 -6.47 3.55 -1.83
N VAL A 32 -7.11 4.64 -2.28
CA VAL A 32 -8.54 4.61 -2.64
C VAL A 32 -8.78 3.70 -3.84
N ASP A 33 -7.93 3.81 -4.86
CA ASP A 33 -7.98 2.99 -6.07
C ASP A 33 -7.64 1.54 -5.75
N ASP A 34 -6.69 1.29 -4.85
CA ASP A 34 -6.38 -0.05 -4.36
C ASP A 34 -7.57 -0.70 -3.63
N LEU A 35 -8.24 0.06 -2.74
CA LEU A 35 -9.46 -0.40 -2.07
C LEU A 35 -10.59 -0.66 -3.07
N ARG A 36 -10.70 0.15 -4.12
CA ARG A 36 -11.67 -0.09 -5.20
C ARG A 36 -11.37 -1.40 -5.92
N ASP A 37 -10.11 -1.65 -6.28
CA ASP A 37 -9.71 -2.91 -6.93
C ASP A 37 -9.91 -4.14 -6.02
N LEU A 38 -9.69 -3.99 -4.71
CA LEU A 38 -9.93 -5.05 -3.74
C LEU A 38 -11.42 -5.32 -3.53
N LEU A 39 -12.20 -4.28 -3.24
CA LEU A 39 -13.59 -4.43 -2.80
C LEU A 39 -14.54 -4.67 -3.97
N VAL A 40 -14.33 -3.98 -5.09
CA VAL A 40 -15.20 -4.04 -6.27
C VAL A 40 -14.74 -5.12 -7.24
N HIS A 41 -13.46 -5.10 -7.62
CA HIS A 41 -12.94 -6.02 -8.64
C HIS A 41 -12.42 -7.35 -8.06
N LYS A 42 -12.34 -7.48 -6.72
CA LYS A 42 -11.87 -8.69 -6.02
C LYS A 42 -10.49 -9.16 -6.47
N ARG A 43 -9.61 -8.23 -6.81
CA ARG A 43 -8.25 -8.55 -7.28
C ARG A 43 -7.32 -8.80 -6.10
N ARG A 44 -6.51 -9.86 -6.23
CA ARG A 44 -5.37 -10.15 -5.34
C ARG A 44 -4.32 -9.05 -5.41
N ALA A 45 -3.50 -8.92 -4.38
CA ALA A 45 -2.44 -7.92 -4.32
C ALA A 45 -1.50 -7.97 -5.54
N GLU A 46 -1.16 -9.16 -6.04
CA GLU A 46 -0.33 -9.32 -7.25
C GLU A 46 -0.93 -8.71 -8.54
N MET A 47 -2.26 -8.55 -8.59
CA MET A 47 -2.98 -8.02 -9.76
C MET A 47 -3.34 -6.54 -9.60
N ARG A 48 -2.97 -5.90 -8.48
CA ARG A 48 -3.30 -4.51 -8.17
C ARG A 48 -2.10 -3.61 -8.47
N PRO A 49 -2.21 -2.63 -9.40
CA PRO A 49 -1.07 -1.82 -9.81
C PRO A 49 -0.55 -0.84 -8.73
N GLN A 50 -1.32 -0.63 -7.66
CA GLN A 50 -1.02 0.30 -6.58
C GLN A 50 -0.01 -0.24 -5.57
N VAL A 51 0.23 -1.57 -5.58
CA VAL A 51 1.11 -2.25 -4.64
C VAL A 51 2.23 -2.99 -5.36
N THR A 52 3.39 -3.06 -4.73
CA THR A 52 4.57 -3.77 -5.22
C THR A 52 4.86 -4.97 -4.32
N HIS A 53 5.24 -6.09 -4.93
CA HIS A 53 5.65 -7.28 -4.21
C HIS A 53 6.94 -7.03 -3.40
N LYS A 54 6.94 -7.41 -2.13
CA LYS A 54 8.10 -7.28 -1.24
C LYS A 54 8.73 -8.65 -0.97
N PHE A 55 7.96 -9.55 -0.34
CA PHE A 55 8.40 -10.89 0.00
C PHE A 55 7.20 -11.80 0.29
N ASN A 56 7.17 -13.01 -0.25
CA ASN A 56 6.08 -13.98 -0.06
C ASN A 56 4.69 -13.40 -0.40
N ASN A 57 3.76 -13.36 0.56
CA ASN A 57 2.43 -12.76 0.45
C ASN A 57 2.39 -11.30 0.93
N VAL A 58 3.54 -10.64 1.04
CA VAL A 58 3.67 -9.27 1.53
C VAL A 58 3.93 -8.30 0.38
N TYR A 59 3.13 -7.25 0.33
CA TYR A 59 3.18 -6.19 -0.66
C TYR A 59 3.27 -4.83 0.04
N THR A 60 3.76 -3.79 -0.64
CA THR A 60 3.88 -2.43 -0.09
C THR A 60 3.33 -1.42 -1.09
N TYR A 61 2.78 -0.30 -0.60
CA TYR A 61 2.45 0.81 -1.48
C TYR A 61 3.73 1.41 -2.08
N MET A 62 3.66 1.84 -3.34
CA MET A 62 4.76 2.56 -3.98
C MET A 62 4.94 3.92 -3.31
N VAL A 63 6.08 4.08 -2.67
CA VAL A 63 6.46 5.28 -1.94
C VAL A 63 7.93 5.56 -2.22
N SER A 64 8.31 6.84 -2.21
CA SER A 64 9.74 7.17 -2.26
C SER A 64 10.38 6.66 -0.98
N GLN A 65 11.16 5.58 -1.09
CA GLN A 65 12.07 5.20 -0.01
C GLN A 65 13.14 6.29 0.06
N PRO A 66 13.41 6.88 1.24
CA PRO A 66 14.59 7.72 1.36
C PRO A 66 15.78 6.82 1.04
N LEU A 67 16.50 7.17 -0.03
CA LEU A 67 17.77 6.54 -0.37
C LEU A 67 18.67 6.67 0.85
N VAL A 68 18.85 5.58 1.59
CA VAL A 68 19.91 5.50 2.60
C VAL A 68 21.19 5.39 1.80
N CYS A 69 21.98 6.46 1.78
CA CYS A 69 23.31 6.52 1.19
C CYS A 69 24.30 5.61 1.92
#